data_AF-A0A3P7K4B0-F1
#
_entry.id   AF-A0A3P7K4B0-F1
#
_cell.length_a   1.000
_cell.length_b   1.000
_cell.length_c   1.000
_cell.angle_alpha   90.00
_cell.angle_beta   90.00
_cell.angle_gamma   90.00
#
_symmetry.space_group_name_H-M   'P 1'
#
loop_
_entity.id
_entity.type
_entity.pdbx_description
1 polymer ?
#
loop_
_entity_poly.entity_id
_entity_poly.type
_entity_poly.pdbx_seq_one_letter_code
_entity_poly.pdbx_strand_id
1 'polypeptide(L)'
;MRRVGRDSLHSCSQSRRLLESIDSERLSIAGAAGTRALGDRVAGGRVSQRINDEMADIVVIHMQETGGKHYVECAWQVPKLIEELALRLPRYPTVRAYLDLEHEAPTFTALGSVMLIRDASIGAISQFNFATRSYVAVEKGLHISVDGLEDSPVIVKKKFPKHFWPTIKWGRKGYMQTRWKVNNSTFDFVNVHLFHDESNLALIHENPLLYSSNRKRALDYVLDQLTRSDGVCSPFRFIFGDLNFRLDCPSFLNRLTERASLHPLDEQHGSMADGLQTSTITPISDHLRKTVSAIEFRREAEDDVNSGICKTSILLVFFSCVLRIEKKRFDYFNHKKLLDDWKSYLEDDCETKNFKQLHELPINFPPTYPWSEDPEDSEVMMKTRAPAWCDRVLMNARAFTIVKKGNPSYSSFGRDICTGDHKVILLNIV
;
A
#
# COMPACT_ATOMS: atom_id res chain seq x y z
N MET A 1 18.73 -35.25 3.23
CA MET A 1 17.44 -35.37 2.52
C MET A 1 16.29 -35.39 3.52
N ARG A 2 15.71 -34.23 3.84
CA ARG A 2 14.44 -34.16 4.60
C ARG A 2 13.34 -33.74 3.62
N ARG A 3 12.25 -34.52 3.59
CA ARG A 3 11.06 -34.27 2.78
C ARG A 3 10.48 -32.91 3.18
N VAL A 4 10.47 -31.95 2.25
CA VAL A 4 9.65 -30.75 2.34
C VAL A 4 8.20 -31.17 2.09
N GLY A 5 7.31 -30.86 3.03
CA GLY A 5 5.89 -31.21 2.96
C GLY A 5 5.19 -30.47 1.82
N ARG A 6 4.22 -31.14 1.18
CA ARG A 6 3.41 -30.60 0.07
C ARG A 6 2.62 -29.34 0.43
N ASP A 7 2.46 -29.03 1.72
CA ASP A 7 1.66 -27.89 2.20
C ASP A 7 2.38 -26.53 2.07
N SER A 8 3.71 -26.51 1.89
CA SER A 8 4.45 -25.25 1.69
C SER A 8 4.33 -24.68 0.27
N LEU A 9 3.72 -25.42 -0.67
CA LEU A 9 3.57 -25.01 -2.07
C LEU A 9 2.28 -24.19 -2.33
N HIS A 10 1.30 -24.21 -1.41
CA HIS A 10 0.03 -23.50 -1.58
C HIS A 10 0.04 -22.05 -1.05
N SER A 11 0.94 -21.68 -0.13
CA SER A 11 0.99 -20.32 0.45
C SER A 11 1.96 -19.37 -0.28
N CYS A 12 2.64 -19.86 -1.33
CA CYS A 12 3.59 -19.11 -2.14
C CYS A 12 2.89 -18.25 -3.20
N SER A 13 1.81 -17.59 -2.80
CA SER A 13 0.77 -17.15 -3.71
C SER A 13 0.93 -15.70 -4.16
N GLN A 14 1.43 -14.76 -3.35
CA GLN A 14 1.52 -13.34 -3.76
C GLN A 14 2.50 -13.07 -4.93
N SER A 15 3.71 -13.62 -4.89
CA SER A 15 4.69 -13.47 -5.99
C SER A 15 4.34 -14.32 -7.21
N ARG A 16 3.76 -15.51 -6.99
CA ARG A 16 3.15 -16.33 -8.05
C ARG A 16 1.92 -15.67 -8.68
N ARG A 17 1.15 -14.87 -7.93
CA ARG A 17 -0.02 -14.11 -8.40
C ARG A 17 0.36 -12.89 -9.22
N LEU A 18 1.52 -12.27 -8.98
CA LEU A 18 2.07 -11.28 -9.90
C LEU A 18 2.62 -11.94 -11.18
N LEU A 19 3.11 -13.18 -11.09
CA LEU A 19 3.46 -13.99 -12.27
C LEU A 19 2.20 -14.44 -13.03
N GLU A 20 1.10 -14.81 -12.37
CA GLU A 20 -0.21 -15.10 -12.99
C GLU A 20 -0.88 -13.85 -13.55
N SER A 21 -0.53 -12.65 -13.06
CA SER A 21 -0.91 -11.36 -13.66
C SER A 21 0.03 -10.89 -14.78
N ILE A 22 1.11 -11.65 -15.03
CA ILE A 22 2.07 -11.46 -16.12
C ILE A 22 2.05 -12.65 -17.12
N ASP A 23 1.39 -13.78 -16.84
CA ASP A 23 1.39 -14.95 -17.71
C ASP A 23 0.02 -15.64 -17.84
N SER A 24 -0.52 -15.69 -19.07
CA SER A 24 -0.91 -16.99 -19.61
C SER A 24 -0.49 -17.06 -21.08
N GLU A 25 0.59 -17.79 -21.34
CA GLU A 25 0.62 -18.83 -22.36
C GLU A 25 1.95 -19.57 -22.24
N ARG A 26 1.99 -20.66 -21.46
CA ARG A 26 2.73 -21.92 -21.70
C ARG A 26 2.91 -22.73 -20.42
N LEU A 27 1.85 -23.42 -20.01
CA LEU A 27 1.94 -24.66 -19.25
C LEU A 27 0.83 -25.61 -19.74
N SER A 28 0.91 -25.99 -21.01
CA SER A 28 0.13 -27.09 -21.58
C SER A 28 1.07 -28.16 -22.13
N ILE A 29 1.64 -28.98 -21.24
CA ILE A 29 2.07 -30.33 -21.63
C ILE A 29 1.62 -31.31 -20.54
N ALA A 30 0.57 -32.05 -20.89
CA ALA A 30 0.25 -33.45 -20.55
C ALA A 30 -1.09 -33.69 -19.82
N GLY A 31 -2.11 -34.09 -20.60
CA GLY A 31 -3.00 -35.18 -20.21
C GLY A 31 -4.50 -34.87 -20.08
N ALA A 32 -5.27 -35.40 -21.03
CA ALA A 32 -6.69 -35.80 -20.96
C ALA A 32 -7.81 -34.74 -21.19
N ALA A 33 -8.28 -34.73 -22.45
CA ALA A 33 -9.66 -34.72 -22.93
C ALA A 33 -10.76 -33.96 -22.14
N GLY A 34 -11.33 -32.94 -22.77
CA GLY A 34 -12.63 -32.38 -22.39
C GLY A 34 -12.88 -30.99 -22.98
N THR A 35 -13.33 -30.94 -24.23
CA THR A 35 -13.81 -29.73 -24.91
C THR A 35 -14.95 -29.06 -24.12
N ARG A 36 -14.73 -27.84 -23.62
CA ARG A 36 -15.74 -26.79 -23.54
C ARG A 36 -15.07 -25.42 -23.61
N ALA A 37 -15.48 -24.65 -24.61
CA ALA A 37 -15.09 -23.28 -24.83
C ALA A 37 -15.35 -22.42 -23.59
N LEU A 38 -14.30 -21.82 -23.05
CA LEU A 38 -14.37 -20.65 -22.17
C LEU A 38 -13.31 -19.69 -22.70
N GLY A 39 -13.75 -18.74 -23.52
CA GLY A 39 -12.88 -17.72 -24.08
C GLY A 39 -12.28 -16.82 -23.00
N ASP A 40 -11.01 -16.47 -23.20
CA ASP A 40 -10.43 -15.16 -22.92
C ASP A 40 -10.71 -14.52 -21.54
N ARG A 41 -10.39 -15.23 -20.46
CA ARG A 41 -10.17 -14.60 -19.15
C ARG A 41 -8.76 -14.91 -18.64
N VAL A 42 -7.79 -14.36 -19.35
CA VAL A 42 -6.37 -14.43 -19.00
C VAL A 42 -5.99 -13.16 -18.26
N ALA A 43 -5.94 -13.26 -16.92
CA ALA A 43 -5.56 -12.16 -16.02
C ALA A 43 -4.06 -11.81 -16.06
N GLY A 44 -3.26 -12.53 -16.86
CA GLY A 44 -1.83 -12.37 -17.07
C GLY A 44 -1.36 -11.21 -17.96
N GLY A 45 -2.29 -10.45 -18.54
CA GLY A 45 -1.96 -9.55 -19.64
C GLY A 45 -1.67 -8.09 -19.28
N ARG A 46 -2.04 -7.57 -18.10
CA ARG A 46 -2.38 -6.13 -18.01
C ARG A 46 -1.22 -5.14 -17.81
N VAL A 47 -0.17 -5.45 -17.05
CA VAL A 47 0.91 -4.46 -16.81
C VAL A 47 1.79 -4.29 -18.04
N SER A 48 2.25 -5.40 -18.62
CA SER A 48 3.05 -5.40 -19.86
C SER A 48 2.25 -4.88 -21.05
N GLN A 49 0.97 -5.28 -21.18
CA GLN A 49 0.08 -4.71 -22.20
C GLN A 49 -0.09 -3.21 -22.00
N ARG A 50 -0.38 -2.74 -20.77
CA ARG A 50 -0.53 -1.31 -20.52
C ARG A 50 0.73 -0.52 -20.87
N ILE A 51 1.91 -1.04 -20.53
CA ILE A 51 3.19 -0.43 -20.92
C ILE A 51 3.36 -0.38 -22.44
N ASN A 52 3.03 -1.47 -23.13
CA ASN A 52 3.10 -1.55 -24.59
C ASN A 52 2.09 -0.63 -25.28
N ASP A 53 0.91 -0.43 -24.71
CA ASP A 53 -0.15 0.45 -25.23
C ASP A 53 0.24 1.92 -25.09
N GLU A 54 0.78 2.32 -23.92
CA GLU A 54 1.16 3.71 -23.65
C GLU A 54 2.49 4.10 -24.33
N MET A 55 3.38 3.12 -24.55
CA MET A 55 4.67 3.32 -25.22
C MET A 55 5.54 4.45 -24.64
N ALA A 56 5.47 4.70 -23.33
CA ALA A 56 6.23 5.75 -22.68
C ALA A 56 7.75 5.59 -22.91
N ASP A 57 8.48 6.71 -23.03
CA ASP A 57 9.95 6.72 -23.16
C ASP A 57 10.66 6.10 -21.96
N ILE A 58 10.11 6.35 -20.78
CA ILE A 58 10.56 5.82 -19.50
C ILE A 58 9.33 5.32 -18.73
N VAL A 59 9.41 4.10 -18.25
CA VAL A 59 8.43 3.53 -17.32
C VAL A 59 9.13 3.34 -15.99
N VAL A 60 8.47 3.77 -14.91
CA VAL A 60 8.97 3.61 -13.56
C VAL A 60 7.96 2.82 -12.75
N ILE A 61 8.35 1.63 -12.32
CA ILE A 61 7.53 0.72 -11.51
C ILE A 61 8.10 0.73 -10.10
N HIS A 62 7.23 0.96 -9.13
CA HIS A 62 7.61 0.98 -7.72
C HIS A 62 6.86 -0.10 -6.96
N MET A 63 7.59 -0.74 -6.05
CA MET A 63 7.09 -1.82 -5.24
C MET A 63 7.34 -1.46 -3.77
N GLN A 64 6.35 -1.71 -2.93
CA GLN A 64 6.46 -1.68 -1.48
C GLN A 64 6.17 -3.08 -0.94
N GLU A 65 6.74 -3.43 0.20
CA GLU A 65 6.67 -4.80 0.73
C GLU A 65 7.16 -5.83 -0.31
N THR A 66 8.25 -5.53 -1.02
CA THR A 66 8.85 -6.42 -2.01
C THR A 66 9.13 -7.80 -1.40
N GLY A 67 8.62 -8.86 -2.04
CA GLY A 67 8.60 -10.23 -1.50
C GLY A 67 7.32 -10.60 -0.74
N GLY A 68 6.42 -9.64 -0.50
CA GLY A 68 5.12 -9.84 0.12
C GLY A 68 5.19 -10.09 1.63
N LYS A 69 4.08 -10.59 2.20
CA LYS A 69 3.98 -10.92 3.64
C LYS A 69 4.96 -12.03 4.06
N HIS A 70 5.33 -12.89 3.10
CA HIS A 70 6.24 -14.02 3.26
C HIS A 70 7.57 -13.77 2.54
N TYR A 71 8.12 -12.55 2.69
CA TYR A 71 9.33 -12.13 1.96
C TYR A 71 10.54 -13.02 2.25
N VAL A 72 10.64 -13.65 3.42
CA VAL A 72 11.74 -14.57 3.74
C VAL A 72 11.73 -15.77 2.79
N GLU A 73 10.55 -16.31 2.50
CA GLU A 73 10.38 -17.48 1.64
C GLU A 73 10.19 -17.14 0.16
N CYS A 74 9.72 -15.93 -0.15
CA CYS A 74 9.24 -15.57 -1.49
C CYS A 74 10.08 -14.51 -2.21
N ALA A 75 10.98 -13.78 -1.52
CA ALA A 75 11.77 -12.70 -2.15
C ALA A 75 12.56 -13.14 -3.38
N TRP A 76 13.02 -14.40 -3.42
CA TRP A 76 13.75 -14.97 -4.58
C TRP A 76 12.96 -14.95 -5.89
N GLN A 77 11.63 -14.82 -5.83
CA GLN A 77 10.78 -14.75 -7.03
C GLN A 77 10.79 -13.38 -7.69
N VAL A 78 11.12 -12.32 -6.93
CA VAL A 78 11.04 -10.95 -7.44
C VAL A 78 12.01 -10.70 -8.59
N PRO A 79 13.28 -11.15 -8.57
CA PRO A 79 14.16 -11.02 -9.73
C PRO A 79 13.62 -11.75 -10.98
N LYS A 80 13.08 -12.97 -10.80
CA LYS A 80 12.50 -13.76 -11.90
C LYS A 80 11.29 -13.06 -12.54
N LEU A 81 10.48 -12.42 -11.72
CA LEU A 81 9.37 -11.59 -12.18
C LEU A 81 9.86 -10.41 -13.05
N ILE A 82 10.98 -9.78 -12.69
CA ILE A 82 11.58 -8.71 -13.51
C ILE A 82 12.13 -9.26 -14.83
N GLU A 83 12.77 -10.42 -14.81
CA GLU A 83 13.22 -11.12 -16.02
C GLU A 83 12.04 -11.42 -16.97
N GLU A 84 10.95 -11.98 -16.44
CA GLU A 84 9.72 -12.29 -17.20
C GLU A 84 9.04 -11.04 -17.76
N LEU A 85 9.04 -9.93 -17.00
CA LEU A 85 8.53 -8.65 -17.48
C LEU A 85 9.40 -8.09 -18.62
N ALA A 86 10.73 -8.16 -18.49
CA ALA A 86 11.66 -7.70 -19.52
C ALA A 86 11.49 -8.49 -20.83
N LEU A 87 11.30 -9.82 -20.74
CA LEU A 87 11.03 -10.67 -21.90
C LEU A 87 9.75 -10.27 -22.65
N ARG A 88 8.72 -9.79 -21.94
CA ARG A 88 7.44 -9.34 -22.51
C ARG A 88 7.46 -7.93 -23.05
N LEU A 89 8.55 -7.19 -22.83
CA LEU A 89 8.71 -5.78 -23.20
C LEU A 89 9.92 -5.59 -24.12
N PRO A 90 9.99 -6.23 -25.30
CA PRO A 90 11.17 -6.18 -26.19
C PRO A 90 11.51 -4.76 -26.69
N ARG A 91 10.56 -3.82 -26.60
CA ARG A 91 10.76 -2.40 -26.95
C ARG A 91 11.50 -1.61 -25.86
N TYR A 92 11.70 -2.21 -24.69
CA TYR A 92 12.38 -1.66 -23.53
C TYR A 92 13.66 -2.47 -23.22
N PRO A 93 14.68 -2.43 -24.08
CA PRO A 93 15.87 -3.28 -23.95
C PRO A 93 16.79 -2.89 -22.79
N THR A 94 16.50 -1.78 -22.11
CA THR A 94 17.24 -1.29 -20.95
C THR A 94 16.33 -1.38 -19.73
N VAL A 95 16.69 -2.28 -18.80
CA VAL A 95 16.00 -2.46 -17.53
C VAL A 95 16.99 -2.25 -16.39
N ARG A 96 16.65 -1.36 -15.45
CA ARG A 96 17.39 -1.17 -14.19
C ARG A 96 16.44 -1.45 -13.03
N ALA A 97 16.68 -2.51 -12.27
CA ALA A 97 15.89 -2.88 -11.10
C ALA A 97 16.74 -2.82 -9.84
N TYR A 98 16.25 -2.11 -8.83
CA TYR A 98 16.83 -2.02 -7.49
C TYR A 98 15.83 -2.60 -6.52
N LEU A 99 16.15 -3.77 -5.96
CA LEU A 99 15.22 -4.58 -5.18
C LEU A 99 15.83 -4.80 -3.79
N ASP A 100 15.33 -4.12 -2.77
CA ASP A 100 15.78 -4.34 -1.40
C ASP A 100 15.18 -5.64 -0.87
N LEU A 101 15.95 -6.73 -0.95
CA LEU A 101 15.55 -8.10 -0.55
C LEU A 101 16.34 -8.63 0.65
N GLU A 102 17.36 -7.88 1.11
CA GLU A 102 18.26 -8.23 2.22
C GLU A 102 17.55 -8.11 3.57
N HIS A 103 16.66 -9.05 3.88
CA HIS A 103 15.77 -8.93 5.03
C HIS A 103 16.43 -8.99 6.41
N GLU A 104 17.65 -9.52 6.48
CA GLU A 104 18.46 -9.55 7.71
C GLU A 104 19.19 -8.22 7.95
N ALA A 105 19.29 -7.35 6.93
CA ALA A 105 20.00 -6.09 7.03
C ALA A 105 19.26 -5.11 7.97
N PRO A 106 19.98 -4.42 8.89
CA PRO A 106 19.38 -3.40 9.76
C PRO A 106 18.65 -2.29 9.00
N THR A 107 19.10 -1.97 7.78
CA THR A 107 18.54 -0.92 6.92
C THR A 107 17.41 -1.42 6.00
N PHE A 108 17.00 -2.68 6.09
CA PHE A 108 15.98 -3.26 5.22
C PHE A 108 14.67 -2.44 5.21
N THR A 109 14.21 -2.14 4.00
CA THR A 109 13.00 -1.35 3.68
C THR A 109 11.99 -2.11 2.81
N ALA A 110 12.36 -3.26 2.24
CA ALA A 110 11.50 -4.01 1.31
C ALA A 110 10.94 -3.13 0.15
N LEU A 111 11.73 -2.16 -0.32
CA LEU A 111 11.37 -1.30 -1.44
C LEU A 111 11.94 -1.84 -2.75
N GLY A 112 11.17 -1.71 -3.83
CA GLY A 112 11.63 -2.00 -5.19
C GLY A 112 11.44 -0.79 -6.10
N SER A 113 12.37 -0.59 -7.03
CA SER A 113 12.26 0.40 -8.10
C SER A 113 12.78 -0.19 -9.40
N VAL A 114 11.95 -0.21 -10.44
CA VAL A 114 12.29 -0.75 -11.76
C VAL A 114 12.09 0.32 -12.81
N MET A 115 13.11 0.56 -13.60
CA MET A 115 13.12 1.53 -14.69
C MET A 115 13.25 0.76 -15.99
N LEU A 116 12.28 0.95 -16.88
CA LEU A 116 12.29 0.40 -18.22
C LEU A 116 12.46 1.58 -19.18
N ILE A 117 13.47 1.50 -20.04
CA ILE A 117 13.79 2.58 -20.99
C ILE A 117 13.59 2.06 -22.42
N ARG A 118 12.77 2.80 -23.17
CA ARG A 118 12.41 2.48 -24.54
C ARG A 118 13.64 2.61 -25.45
N ASP A 119 13.77 1.71 -26.43
CA ASP A 119 14.93 1.65 -27.32
C ASP A 119 15.23 2.99 -28.00
N ALA A 120 14.17 3.66 -28.48
CA ALA A 120 14.26 4.96 -29.16
C ALA A 120 14.74 6.11 -28.26
N SER A 121 14.69 5.94 -26.94
CA SER A 121 15.04 6.97 -25.95
C SER A 121 16.44 6.75 -25.37
N ILE A 122 17.11 5.66 -25.76
CA ILE A 122 18.50 5.37 -25.37
C ILE A 122 19.43 6.41 -26.01
N GLY A 123 20.35 6.95 -25.22
CA GLY A 123 21.21 8.08 -25.60
C GLY A 123 20.66 9.45 -25.19
N ALA A 124 19.34 9.59 -25.06
CA ALA A 124 18.71 10.79 -24.47
C ALA A 124 18.58 10.70 -22.94
N ILE A 125 18.72 9.50 -22.38
CA ILE A 125 18.53 9.22 -20.96
C ILE A 125 19.88 8.86 -20.31
N SER A 126 20.11 9.41 -19.13
CA SER A 126 21.26 9.11 -18.28
C SER A 126 20.84 9.04 -16.82
N GLN A 127 21.52 8.21 -16.04
CA GLN A 127 21.29 8.07 -14.61
C GLN A 127 22.32 8.87 -13.82
N PHE A 128 21.89 9.54 -12.76
CA PHE A 128 22.77 10.26 -11.87
C PHE A 128 23.50 9.30 -10.94
N ASN A 129 24.80 9.46 -10.84
CA ASN A 129 25.64 8.85 -9.83
C ASN A 129 25.81 9.83 -8.67
N PHE A 130 25.22 9.52 -7.52
CA PHE A 130 25.25 10.32 -6.30
C PHE A 130 26.65 10.40 -5.68
N ALA A 131 27.51 9.40 -5.87
CA ALA A 131 28.87 9.40 -5.35
C ALA A 131 29.80 10.34 -6.15
N THR A 132 29.80 10.23 -7.48
CA THR A 132 30.63 11.06 -8.37
C THR A 132 29.97 12.39 -8.74
N ARG A 133 28.67 12.55 -8.42
CA ARG A 133 27.83 13.71 -8.75
C ARG A 133 27.78 14.02 -10.25
N SER A 134 27.79 12.97 -11.08
CA SER A 134 27.77 13.07 -12.54
C SER A 134 26.69 12.17 -13.14
N TYR A 135 26.30 12.46 -14.39
CA TYR A 135 25.38 11.61 -15.13
C TYR A 135 26.16 10.57 -15.94
N VAL A 136 25.70 9.33 -15.89
CA VAL A 136 26.24 8.19 -16.65
C VAL A 136 25.19 7.76 -17.67
N ALA A 137 25.60 7.58 -18.92
CA ALA A 137 24.71 7.11 -19.97
C ALA A 137 24.14 5.72 -19.62
N VAL A 138 22.89 5.48 -19.99
CA VAL A 138 22.28 4.17 -19.81
C VAL A 138 22.70 3.24 -20.95
N GLU A 139 22.99 2.00 -20.59
CA GLU A 139 23.35 0.95 -21.54
C GLU A 139 22.24 -0.08 -21.65
N LYS A 140 22.06 -0.65 -22.85
CA LYS A 140 21.18 -1.79 -23.09
C LYS A 140 21.55 -2.95 -22.18
N GLY A 141 20.54 -3.65 -21.68
CA GLY A 141 20.71 -4.78 -20.79
C GLY A 141 19.73 -4.79 -19.63
N LEU A 142 19.58 -5.97 -19.04
CA LEU A 142 18.85 -6.21 -17.81
C LEU A 142 19.83 -6.18 -16.64
N HIS A 143 19.71 -5.17 -15.78
CA HIS A 143 20.52 -5.07 -14.56
C HIS A 143 19.61 -5.10 -13.36
N ILE A 144 19.75 -6.15 -12.56
CA ILE A 144 19.00 -6.35 -11.32
C ILE A 144 19.99 -6.30 -10.16
N SER A 145 19.84 -5.31 -9.30
CA SER A 145 20.60 -5.18 -8.05
C SER A 145 19.71 -5.58 -6.89
N VAL A 146 20.04 -6.69 -6.23
CA VAL A 146 19.33 -7.22 -5.06
C VAL A 146 20.09 -7.02 -3.75
N ASP A 147 21.41 -6.87 -3.85
CA ASP A 147 22.32 -6.74 -2.71
C ASP A 147 23.13 -5.44 -2.80
N GLY A 148 23.66 -4.98 -1.66
CA GLY A 148 24.58 -3.84 -1.60
C GLY A 148 23.93 -2.51 -1.95
N LEU A 149 22.61 -2.41 -1.80
CA LEU A 149 21.85 -1.20 -2.14
C LEU A 149 22.17 -0.01 -1.22
N GLU A 150 22.74 -0.26 -0.04
CA GLU A 150 23.19 0.79 0.89
C GLU A 150 24.34 1.61 0.30
N ASP A 151 25.29 0.93 -0.36
CA ASP A 151 26.51 1.52 -0.91
C ASP A 151 26.39 1.85 -2.41
N SER A 152 25.20 1.61 -2.99
CA SER A 152 24.98 1.83 -4.41
C SER A 152 25.14 3.30 -4.77
N PRO A 153 25.97 3.64 -5.77
CA PRO A 153 26.24 5.02 -6.12
C PRO A 153 25.11 5.66 -6.94
N VAL A 154 24.14 4.88 -7.43
CA VAL A 154 23.11 5.33 -8.39
C VAL A 154 21.70 5.40 -7.81
N ILE A 155 21.55 5.05 -6.52
CA ILE A 155 20.32 5.22 -5.74
C ILE A 155 20.66 5.82 -4.38
N VAL A 156 19.66 6.34 -3.68
CA VAL A 156 19.75 6.65 -2.25
C VAL A 156 18.63 5.89 -1.54
N LYS A 157 18.99 4.92 -0.70
CA LYS A 157 18.07 4.14 0.14
C LYS A 157 18.24 4.56 1.59
N LYS A 158 17.13 4.90 2.28
CA LYS A 158 17.17 5.13 3.74
C LYS A 158 15.95 4.55 4.44
N LYS A 159 16.22 3.84 5.53
CA LYS A 159 15.22 3.41 6.50
C LYS A 159 14.88 4.54 7.46
N PHE A 160 13.61 4.64 7.88
CA PHE A 160 13.22 5.67 8.84
C PHE A 160 13.82 5.43 10.24
N PRO A 161 14.27 6.48 10.94
CA PRO A 161 14.75 6.37 12.31
C PRO A 161 13.70 5.78 13.26
N LYS A 162 14.12 4.88 14.17
CA LYS A 162 13.23 4.23 15.14
C LYS A 162 12.44 5.22 16.01
N HIS A 163 13.02 6.37 16.35
CA HIS A 163 12.35 7.38 17.17
C HIS A 163 11.20 8.11 16.46
N PHE A 164 11.02 7.93 15.14
CA PHE A 164 9.82 8.42 14.45
C PHE A 164 8.59 7.62 14.86
N TRP A 165 8.78 6.36 15.25
CA TRP A 165 7.72 5.51 15.77
C TRP A 165 8.25 4.57 16.86
N PRO A 166 8.39 5.05 18.11
CA PRO A 166 9.05 4.29 19.18
C PRO A 166 8.37 2.96 19.53
N THR A 167 7.05 2.85 19.33
CA THR A 167 6.29 1.64 19.66
C THR A 167 6.42 0.53 18.61
N ILE A 168 6.91 0.81 17.41
CA ILE A 168 7.16 -0.19 16.38
C ILE A 168 8.49 -0.86 16.70
N LYS A 169 8.41 -2.15 17.06
CA LYS A 169 9.59 -2.96 17.41
C LYS A 169 10.51 -3.15 16.21
N TRP A 170 9.93 -3.41 15.04
CA TRP A 170 10.62 -3.63 13.78
C TRP A 170 9.80 -3.02 12.64
N GLY A 171 10.41 -2.13 11.88
CA GLY A 171 9.79 -1.51 10.70
C GLY A 171 10.65 -1.72 9.48
N ARG A 172 10.03 -1.89 8.32
CA ARG A 172 10.66 -1.93 7.00
C ARG A 172 10.20 -0.71 6.20
N LYS A 173 10.14 0.45 6.86
CA LYS A 173 9.60 1.69 6.31
C LYS A 173 10.74 2.65 6.01
N GLY A 174 10.66 3.36 4.89
CA GLY A 174 11.77 4.18 4.39
C GLY A 174 11.46 4.78 3.03
N TYR A 175 12.52 5.21 2.35
CA TYR A 175 12.43 5.65 0.96
C TYR A 175 13.63 5.21 0.13
N MET A 176 13.42 5.18 -1.19
CA MET A 176 14.44 4.96 -2.20
C MET A 176 14.32 6.03 -3.29
N GLN A 177 15.37 6.81 -3.49
CA GLN A 177 15.46 7.83 -4.54
C GLN A 177 16.34 7.34 -5.68
N THR A 178 15.91 7.63 -6.91
CA THR A 178 16.77 7.62 -8.09
C THR A 178 16.65 8.96 -8.81
N ARG A 179 17.72 9.35 -9.52
CA ARG A 179 17.77 10.60 -10.28
C ARG A 179 18.19 10.34 -11.71
N TRP A 180 17.46 10.91 -12.64
CA TRP A 180 17.60 10.66 -14.08
C TRP A 180 17.62 11.99 -14.82
N LYS A 181 18.39 12.04 -15.91
CA LYS A 181 18.32 13.15 -16.86
C LYS A 181 17.76 12.60 -18.16
N VAL A 182 16.65 13.18 -18.58
CA VAL A 182 16.00 12.93 -19.88
C VAL A 182 16.14 14.20 -20.68
N ASN A 183 16.90 14.14 -21.78
CA ASN A 183 17.35 15.30 -22.53
C ASN A 183 18.04 16.32 -21.59
N ASN A 184 17.49 17.53 -21.45
CA ASN A 184 18.02 18.57 -20.56
C ASN A 184 17.25 18.71 -19.23
N SER A 185 16.32 17.80 -18.95
CA SER A 185 15.49 17.85 -17.76
C SER A 185 15.91 16.78 -16.75
N THR A 186 16.03 17.18 -15.49
CA THR A 186 16.36 16.27 -14.39
C THR A 186 15.10 15.85 -13.65
N PHE A 187 14.97 14.56 -13.39
CA PHE A 187 13.85 13.93 -12.72
C PHE A 187 14.31 13.18 -11.48
N ASP A 188 13.62 13.40 -10.36
CA ASP A 188 13.73 12.56 -9.16
C ASP A 188 12.50 11.65 -9.08
N PHE A 189 12.74 10.35 -8.99
CA PHE A 189 11.73 9.34 -8.70
C PHE A 189 11.99 8.79 -7.29
N VAL A 190 11.08 9.06 -6.35
CA VAL A 190 11.23 8.76 -4.93
C VAL A 190 10.12 7.81 -4.47
N ASN A 191 10.49 6.54 -4.30
CA ASN A 191 9.62 5.51 -3.71
C ASN A 191 9.62 5.69 -2.19
N VAL A 192 8.47 5.98 -1.59
CA VAL A 192 8.30 6.19 -0.15
C VAL A 192 7.28 5.20 0.40
N HIS A 193 7.60 4.60 1.54
CA HIS A 193 6.71 3.71 2.25
C HIS A 193 6.60 4.13 3.72
N LEU A 194 5.50 4.81 4.04
CA LEU A 194 5.27 5.41 5.36
C LEU A 194 4.68 4.41 6.36
N PHE A 195 4.57 4.84 7.61
CA PHE A 195 4.02 4.03 8.69
C PHE A 195 2.51 3.81 8.54
N HIS A 196 2.07 2.58 8.79
CA HIS A 196 0.67 2.18 8.82
C HIS A 196 0.11 2.27 10.24
N ASP A 197 -1.22 2.30 10.34
CA ASP A 197 -1.91 2.29 11.63
C ASP A 197 -1.86 0.88 12.26
N GLU A 198 -1.40 0.80 13.51
CA GLU A 198 -1.37 -0.47 14.25
C GLU A 198 -2.78 -0.88 14.71
N SER A 199 -3.62 0.08 15.08
CA SER A 199 -4.93 -0.13 15.70
C SER A 199 -6.01 0.81 15.13
N ASN A 200 -7.17 0.28 14.72
CA ASN A 200 -8.30 1.15 14.38
C ASN A 200 -8.85 1.89 15.62
N LEU A 201 -8.68 1.32 16.81
CA LEU A 201 -9.22 1.85 18.07
C LEU A 201 -8.41 3.05 18.59
N ALA A 202 -7.10 3.07 18.34
CA ALA A 202 -6.23 4.15 18.82
C ALA A 202 -6.66 5.51 18.25
N LEU A 203 -7.21 5.51 17.03
CA LEU A 203 -7.73 6.71 16.38
C LEU A 203 -9.00 7.28 17.05
N ILE A 204 -9.71 6.48 17.82
CA ILE A 204 -11.00 6.85 18.41
C ILE A 204 -10.88 7.09 19.91
N HIS A 205 -10.15 6.23 20.62
CA HIS A 205 -10.07 6.26 22.08
C HIS A 205 -8.79 6.84 22.66
N GLU A 206 -7.68 6.88 21.90
CA GLU A 206 -6.39 7.29 22.44
C GLU A 206 -5.96 8.66 21.90
N ASN A 207 -5.69 8.75 20.60
CA ASN A 207 -5.22 9.96 19.95
C ASN A 207 -5.48 9.87 18.43
N PRO A 208 -6.44 10.63 17.88
CA PRO A 208 -6.79 10.58 16.45
C PRO A 208 -5.65 11.02 15.53
N LEU A 209 -4.68 11.79 16.04
CA LEU A 209 -3.57 12.33 15.26
C LEU A 209 -2.28 11.54 15.41
N LEU A 210 -2.25 10.48 16.23
CA LEU A 210 -1.01 9.75 16.54
C LEU A 210 -0.31 9.25 15.27
N TYR A 211 -1.04 8.55 14.42
CA TYR A 211 -0.47 7.90 13.24
C TYR A 211 -0.21 8.87 12.09
N SER A 212 -1.13 9.81 11.84
CA SER A 212 -0.95 10.86 10.83
C SER A 212 0.23 11.78 11.17
N SER A 213 0.44 12.11 12.45
CA SER A 213 1.60 12.90 12.89
C SER A 213 2.93 12.18 12.64
N ASN A 214 2.97 10.85 12.82
CA ASN A 214 4.17 10.07 12.55
C ASN A 214 4.45 9.94 11.05
N ARG A 215 3.42 9.72 10.22
CA ARG A 215 3.54 9.80 8.75
C ARG A 215 4.03 11.16 8.30
N LYS A 216 3.47 12.24 8.88
CA LYS A 216 3.90 13.61 8.61
C LYS A 216 5.38 13.81 8.92
N ARG A 217 5.83 13.43 10.12
CA ARG A 217 7.25 13.52 10.51
C ARG A 217 8.16 12.75 9.54
N ALA A 218 7.75 11.55 9.13
CA ALA A 218 8.51 10.74 8.19
C ALA A 218 8.60 11.37 6.80
N LEU A 219 7.48 11.89 6.26
CA LEU A 219 7.50 12.54 4.95
C LEU A 219 8.24 13.89 4.98
N ASP A 220 8.09 14.69 6.04
CA ASP A 220 8.89 15.91 6.25
C ASP A 220 10.40 15.60 6.24
N TYR A 221 10.81 14.51 6.89
CA TYR A 221 12.19 14.02 6.82
C TYR A 221 12.61 13.69 5.40
N VAL A 222 11.81 12.96 4.62
CA VAL A 222 12.12 12.69 3.20
C VAL A 222 12.33 14.00 2.44
N LEU A 223 11.40 14.96 2.57
CA LEU A 223 11.46 16.25 1.87
C LEU A 223 12.71 17.07 2.23
N ASP A 224 13.09 17.08 3.51
CA ASP A 224 14.32 17.71 3.98
C ASP A 224 15.57 17.02 3.38
N GLN A 225 15.61 15.68 3.37
CA GLN A 225 16.73 14.94 2.77
C GLN A 225 16.87 15.22 1.27
N LEU A 226 15.76 15.27 0.54
CA LEU A 226 15.75 15.57 -0.89
C LEU A 226 16.18 17.02 -1.17
N THR A 227 15.74 17.97 -0.35
CA THR A 227 16.14 19.38 -0.49
C THR A 227 17.65 19.55 -0.29
N ARG A 228 18.25 18.81 0.65
CA ARG A 228 19.70 18.81 0.88
C ARG A 228 20.49 18.18 -0.27
N SER A 229 19.89 17.27 -1.04
CA SER A 229 20.56 16.56 -2.16
C SER A 229 20.45 17.30 -3.50
N ASP A 230 19.70 18.40 -3.56
CA ASP A 230 19.46 19.16 -4.79
C ASP A 230 20.71 19.92 -5.29
N GLY A 231 21.57 20.39 -4.39
CA GLY A 231 22.75 21.17 -4.78
C GLY A 231 22.34 22.39 -5.62
N VAL A 232 22.88 22.53 -6.83
CA VAL A 232 22.50 23.59 -7.80
C VAL A 232 21.36 23.14 -8.74
N CYS A 233 21.01 21.86 -8.73
CA CYS A 233 19.97 21.31 -9.58
C CYS A 233 18.61 21.41 -8.89
N SER A 234 17.55 21.75 -9.64
CA SER A 234 16.19 21.71 -9.13
C SER A 234 15.40 20.70 -9.99
N PRO A 235 15.30 19.44 -9.54
CA PRO A 235 14.69 18.36 -10.33
C PRO A 235 13.16 18.46 -10.36
N PHE A 236 12.56 17.91 -11.42
CA PHE A 236 11.15 17.53 -11.44
C PHE A 236 10.98 16.32 -10.53
N ARG A 237 10.31 16.51 -9.38
CA ARG A 237 10.26 15.49 -8.33
C ARG A 237 8.91 14.82 -8.30
N PHE A 238 8.94 13.50 -8.37
CA PHE A 238 7.81 12.59 -8.21
C PHE A 238 8.06 11.76 -6.96
N ILE A 239 7.15 11.85 -5.99
CA ILE A 239 7.17 11.13 -4.72
C ILE A 239 5.94 10.24 -4.68
N PHE A 240 6.14 8.93 -4.59
CA PHE A 240 5.05 7.98 -4.72
C PHE A 240 5.29 6.74 -3.88
N GLY A 241 4.27 5.91 -3.77
CA GLY A 241 4.29 4.64 -3.05
C GLY A 241 3.16 4.56 -2.05
N ASP A 242 3.26 3.59 -1.14
CA ASP A 242 2.34 3.44 -0.01
C ASP A 242 2.64 4.50 1.06
N LEU A 243 2.00 5.66 0.90
CA LEU A 243 2.05 6.74 1.88
C LEU A 243 1.18 6.45 3.10
N ASN A 244 0.38 5.39 3.09
CA ASN A 244 -0.48 4.98 4.20
C ASN A 244 -1.40 6.09 4.73
N PHE A 245 -1.69 7.14 3.95
CA PHE A 245 -2.62 8.19 4.33
C PHE A 245 -4.02 7.60 4.54
N ARG A 246 -4.71 8.11 5.57
CA ARG A 246 -6.02 7.63 6.01
C ARG A 246 -7.02 8.78 5.99
N LEU A 247 -8.29 8.39 6.00
CA LEU A 247 -9.40 9.34 6.12
C LEU A 247 -9.38 10.01 7.50
N ASP A 248 -9.91 11.23 7.57
CA ASP A 248 -10.25 11.90 8.82
C ASP A 248 -11.28 11.06 9.58
N CYS A 249 -10.80 10.33 10.58
CA CYS A 249 -11.60 9.34 11.30
C CYS A 249 -12.87 9.94 11.92
N PRO A 250 -12.84 11.11 12.61
CA PRO A 250 -14.06 11.70 13.16
C PRO A 250 -15.12 12.02 12.10
N SER A 251 -14.76 12.74 11.02
CA SER A 251 -15.69 13.10 9.96
C SER A 251 -16.25 11.86 9.25
N PHE A 252 -15.36 10.91 8.91
CA PHE A 252 -15.75 9.68 8.22
C PHE A 252 -16.68 8.80 9.06
N LEU A 253 -16.38 8.61 10.35
CA LEU A 253 -17.24 7.81 11.23
C LEU A 253 -18.62 8.44 11.39
N ASN A 254 -18.69 9.75 11.63
CA ASN A 254 -19.96 10.47 11.72
C ASN A 254 -20.83 10.27 10.48
N ARG A 255 -20.23 10.25 9.29
CA ARG A 255 -20.93 9.97 8.03
C ARG A 255 -21.52 8.56 7.99
N LEU A 256 -20.77 7.56 8.45
CA LEU A 256 -21.22 6.17 8.45
C LEU A 256 -22.27 5.88 9.53
N THR A 257 -22.26 6.67 10.61
CA THR A 257 -23.01 6.38 11.84
C THR A 257 -24.04 7.47 12.16
N GLU A 258 -24.42 8.32 11.20
CA GLU A 258 -25.36 9.45 11.39
C GLU A 258 -26.64 9.07 12.14
N ARG A 259 -27.13 7.84 11.94
CA ARG A 259 -28.35 7.30 12.58
C ARG A 259 -28.07 6.19 13.60
N ALA A 260 -26.87 6.17 14.19
CA ALA A 260 -26.44 5.12 15.11
C ALA A 260 -25.71 5.70 16.34
N SER A 261 -25.91 5.08 17.48
CA SER A 261 -25.32 5.48 18.76
C SER A 261 -24.08 4.64 19.08
N LEU A 262 -23.09 5.27 19.73
CA LEU A 262 -21.81 4.67 20.12
C LEU A 262 -21.95 3.75 21.34
N HIS A 263 -21.45 2.52 21.25
CA HIS A 263 -21.47 1.51 22.30
C HIS A 263 -20.08 0.87 22.46
N PRO A 264 -19.24 1.34 23.42
CA PRO A 264 -17.95 0.73 23.72
C PRO A 264 -18.09 -0.64 24.39
N LEU A 265 -17.20 -1.59 24.06
CA LEU A 265 -17.13 -2.91 24.67
C LEU A 265 -15.78 -3.07 25.41
N ASP A 266 -15.86 -3.29 26.72
CA ASP A 266 -14.70 -3.54 27.59
C ASP A 266 -14.21 -5.00 27.46
N GLU A 267 -12.91 -5.24 27.67
CA GLU A 267 -12.41 -6.62 27.88
C GLU A 267 -13.04 -7.23 29.15
N GLN A 268 -13.79 -8.34 29.01
CA GLN A 268 -14.12 -9.17 30.16
C GLN A 268 -12.89 -10.01 30.53
N HIS A 269 -12.21 -9.67 31.63
CA HIS A 269 -11.25 -10.59 32.24
C HIS A 269 -11.99 -11.88 32.65
N GLY A 270 -11.61 -12.98 32.01
CA GLY A 270 -12.23 -14.28 32.23
C GLY A 270 -12.00 -14.83 33.64
N SER A 271 -13.10 -15.26 34.25
CA SER A 271 -13.27 -16.31 35.26
C SER A 271 -12.59 -16.15 36.63
N MET A 272 -13.46 -16.07 37.64
CA MET A 272 -13.21 -16.46 39.02
C MET A 272 -12.51 -17.82 39.13
N ALA A 273 -11.42 -17.87 39.87
CA ALA A 273 -10.91 -19.07 40.53
C ALA A 273 -10.29 -18.65 41.89
N ASP A 274 -10.96 -19.10 42.95
CA ASP A 274 -10.55 -19.28 44.34
C ASP A 274 -9.53 -18.34 45.03
N GLY A 275 -10.06 -17.58 46.00
CA GLY A 275 -9.63 -17.63 47.41
C GLY A 275 -8.21 -17.21 47.79
N LEU A 276 -8.05 -15.99 48.33
CA LEU A 276 -7.78 -15.75 49.77
C LEU A 276 -7.80 -14.23 50.04
N GLN A 277 -8.57 -13.80 51.04
CA GLN A 277 -8.55 -12.44 51.56
C GLN A 277 -7.25 -12.21 52.36
N THR A 278 -6.56 -11.11 52.10
CA THR A 278 -5.86 -10.35 53.16
C THR A 278 -5.90 -8.86 52.84
N SER A 279 -6.34 -8.12 53.86
CA SER A 279 -6.57 -6.69 53.90
C SER A 279 -5.27 -5.89 54.00
N THR A 280 -5.06 -4.94 53.07
CA THR A 280 -4.19 -3.78 53.34
C THR A 280 -4.72 -2.55 52.58
N ILE A 281 -5.06 -1.52 53.33
CA ILE A 281 -5.53 -0.22 52.83
C ILE A 281 -4.33 0.53 52.24
N THR A 282 -4.38 0.86 50.96
CA THR A 282 -3.50 1.87 50.33
C THR A 282 -4.36 2.71 49.37
N PRO A 283 -4.39 4.06 49.45
CA PRO A 283 -5.14 4.86 48.49
C PRO A 283 -4.24 5.09 47.28
N ILE A 284 -4.34 4.21 46.29
CA ILE A 284 -3.68 4.38 44.99
C ILE A 284 -4.75 4.62 43.94
N SER A 285 -4.54 5.70 43.21
CA SER A 285 -5.27 6.18 42.04
C SER A 285 -5.25 5.14 40.89
N ASP A 286 -5.89 3.99 41.09
CA ASP A 286 -6.10 2.97 40.07
C ASP A 286 -7.48 3.15 39.44
N HIS A 287 -7.64 4.24 38.67
CA HIS A 287 -8.47 4.16 37.49
C HIS A 287 -7.76 3.21 36.50
N LEU A 288 -7.97 1.90 36.69
CA LEU A 288 -7.75 0.88 35.67
C LEU A 288 -8.27 1.46 34.34
N ARG A 289 -7.36 1.83 33.44
CA ARG A 289 -7.72 2.13 32.04
C ARG A 289 -8.33 0.85 31.50
N LYS A 290 -9.66 0.78 31.50
CA LYS A 290 -10.39 -0.26 30.77
C LYS A 290 -9.94 -0.18 29.32
N THR A 291 -9.18 -1.16 28.88
CA THR A 291 -8.76 -1.23 27.48
C THR A 291 -10.02 -1.58 26.67
N VAL A 292 -10.51 -0.62 25.89
CA VAL A 292 -11.65 -0.88 24.99
C VAL A 292 -11.20 -1.92 23.96
N SER A 293 -11.91 -3.04 23.91
CA SER A 293 -11.59 -4.16 23.01
C SER A 293 -12.27 -4.01 21.64
N ALA A 294 -13.44 -3.35 21.64
CA ALA A 294 -14.23 -3.07 20.46
C ALA A 294 -15.13 -1.86 20.67
N ILE A 295 -15.53 -1.24 19.58
CA ILE A 295 -16.55 -0.19 19.52
C ILE A 295 -17.62 -0.63 18.54
N GLU A 296 -18.88 -0.52 18.93
CA GLU A 296 -20.00 -0.77 18.05
C GLU A 296 -20.88 0.48 17.92
N PHE A 297 -21.26 0.80 16.69
CA PHE A 297 -22.30 1.78 16.41
C PHE A 297 -23.58 1.01 16.10
N ARG A 298 -24.64 1.29 16.84
CA ARG A 298 -25.90 0.54 16.76
C ARG A 298 -27.08 1.48 16.50
N ARG A 299 -27.98 1.07 15.61
CA ARG A 299 -29.29 1.72 15.45
C ARG A 299 -30.20 1.33 16.60
N GLU A 300 -31.01 2.26 17.07
CA GLU A 300 -32.14 1.93 17.93
C GLU A 300 -33.14 1.12 17.11
N ALA A 301 -33.69 0.06 17.69
CA ALA A 301 -34.77 -0.68 17.04
C ALA A 301 -35.99 0.25 16.99
N GLU A 302 -36.59 0.44 15.82
CA GLU A 302 -37.92 1.04 15.74
C GLU A 302 -38.86 0.16 16.58
N ASP A 303 -39.56 0.78 17.54
CA ASP A 303 -40.53 0.10 18.40
C ASP A 303 -41.72 -0.35 17.55
N ASP A 304 -41.57 -1.46 16.85
CA ASP A 304 -42.66 -2.08 16.12
C ASP A 304 -43.48 -2.91 17.13
N VAL A 305 -44.30 -2.18 17.90
CA VAL A 305 -45.18 -2.69 18.99
C VAL A 305 -46.11 -3.82 18.51
N ASN A 306 -46.24 -4.02 17.20
CA ASN A 306 -47.09 -5.04 16.58
C ASN A 306 -46.38 -6.34 16.16
N SER A 307 -45.04 -6.46 16.19
CA SER A 307 -44.37 -7.68 15.69
C SER A 307 -44.15 -8.78 16.73
N GLY A 308 -44.30 -8.51 18.03
CA GLY A 308 -44.12 -9.51 19.09
C GLY A 308 -42.69 -10.07 19.22
N ILE A 309 -41.72 -9.53 18.46
CA ILE A 309 -40.32 -9.96 18.52
C ILE A 309 -39.64 -9.27 19.70
N CYS A 310 -39.24 -10.05 20.70
CA CYS A 310 -38.61 -9.56 21.92
C CYS A 310 -37.24 -8.88 21.63
N LYS A 311 -37.00 -7.72 22.25
CA LYS A 311 -35.75 -6.92 22.19
C LYS A 311 -34.48 -7.70 22.56
N THR A 312 -34.60 -8.92 23.11
CA THR A 312 -33.50 -9.79 23.52
C THR A 312 -33.13 -10.89 22.52
N SER A 313 -33.75 -10.94 21.33
CA SER A 313 -33.30 -11.92 20.33
C SER A 313 -31.89 -11.55 19.84
N ILE A 314 -30.94 -12.48 19.97
CA ILE A 314 -29.58 -12.38 19.42
C ILE A 314 -29.60 -11.89 17.96
N LEU A 315 -30.63 -12.31 17.22
CA LEU A 315 -30.86 -11.92 15.83
C LEU A 315 -31.08 -10.40 15.67
N LEU A 316 -31.94 -9.76 16.48
CA LEU A 316 -32.13 -8.30 16.49
C LEU A 316 -30.85 -7.56 16.90
N VAL A 317 -30.07 -8.13 17.83
CA VAL A 317 -28.79 -7.56 18.27
C VAL A 317 -27.76 -7.57 17.13
N PHE A 318 -27.76 -8.57 16.24
CA PHE A 318 -26.91 -8.55 15.06
C PHE A 318 -27.38 -7.55 14.00
N PHE A 319 -28.69 -7.41 13.78
CA PHE A 319 -29.23 -6.50 12.77
C PHE A 319 -29.13 -5.01 13.13
N SER A 320 -28.97 -4.66 14.41
CA SER A 320 -28.82 -3.27 14.83
C SER A 320 -27.40 -2.72 14.66
N CYS A 321 -26.37 -3.57 14.54
CA CYS A 321 -24.98 -3.12 14.41
C CYS A 321 -24.70 -2.56 13.01
N VAL A 322 -24.39 -1.26 12.95
CA VAL A 322 -24.02 -0.55 11.72
C VAL A 322 -22.53 -0.67 11.44
N LEU A 323 -21.70 -0.54 12.47
CA LEU A 323 -20.25 -0.56 12.36
C LEU A 323 -19.63 -1.15 13.62
N ARG A 324 -18.76 -2.14 13.46
CA ARG A 324 -17.92 -2.68 14.54
C ARG A 324 -16.45 -2.41 14.26
N ILE A 325 -15.76 -1.81 15.22
CA ILE A 325 -14.34 -1.47 15.13
C ILE A 325 -13.59 -2.20 16.22
N GLU A 326 -12.51 -2.88 15.85
CA GLU A 326 -11.57 -3.53 16.77
C GLU A 326 -10.14 -3.19 16.33
N LYS A 327 -9.13 -3.62 17.09
CA LYS A 327 -7.72 -3.34 16.77
C LYS A 327 -7.36 -3.65 15.31
N LYS A 328 -7.87 -4.72 14.69
CA LYS A 328 -7.62 -5.11 13.29
C LYS A 328 -8.90 -5.40 12.49
N ARG A 329 -10.03 -4.85 12.93
CA ARG A 329 -11.33 -5.04 12.29
C ARG A 329 -12.03 -3.70 12.10
N PHE A 330 -12.64 -3.54 10.94
CA PHE A 330 -13.52 -2.46 10.56
C PHE A 330 -14.67 -3.10 9.79
N ASP A 331 -15.75 -3.43 10.49
CA ASP A 331 -16.87 -4.20 9.96
C ASP A 331 -18.13 -3.34 9.85
N TYR A 332 -18.21 -2.58 8.75
CA TYR A 332 -19.42 -1.89 8.33
C TYR A 332 -20.42 -2.86 7.71
N PHE A 333 -21.70 -2.75 8.08
CA PHE A 333 -22.76 -3.69 7.69
C PHE A 333 -22.91 -3.82 6.15
N ASN A 334 -22.56 -2.79 5.38
CA ASN A 334 -22.64 -2.77 3.92
C ASN A 334 -21.34 -2.28 3.26
N HIS A 335 -20.30 -3.13 3.27
CA HIS A 335 -19.00 -2.83 2.66
C HIS A 335 -19.06 -2.53 1.17
N LYS A 336 -20.00 -3.15 0.44
CA LYS A 336 -20.19 -2.86 -0.99
C LYS A 336 -20.57 -1.40 -1.21
N LYS A 337 -21.47 -0.86 -0.37
CA LYS A 337 -21.84 0.56 -0.40
C LYS A 337 -20.65 1.48 -0.14
N LEU A 338 -19.73 1.15 0.77
CA LEU A 338 -18.51 1.94 0.96
C LEU A 338 -17.69 2.03 -0.33
N LEU A 339 -17.61 0.94 -1.09
CA LEU A 339 -16.88 0.92 -2.35
C LEU A 339 -17.63 1.61 -3.49
N ASP A 340 -18.96 1.56 -3.52
CA ASP A 340 -19.76 2.18 -4.59
C ASP A 340 -19.90 3.70 -4.38
N ASP A 341 -20.04 4.15 -3.12
CA ASP A 341 -20.27 5.55 -2.75
C ASP A 341 -18.97 6.30 -2.39
N TRP A 342 -17.80 5.81 -2.82
CA TRP A 342 -16.51 6.36 -2.36
C TRP A 342 -16.32 7.86 -2.55
N LYS A 343 -16.95 8.44 -3.58
CA LYS A 343 -16.91 9.88 -3.84
C LYS A 343 -17.50 10.69 -2.68
N SER A 344 -18.43 10.13 -1.91
CA SER A 344 -19.09 10.85 -0.82
C SER A 344 -18.18 11.11 0.38
N TYR A 345 -17.06 10.38 0.52
CA TYR A 345 -16.11 10.52 1.61
C TYR A 345 -14.69 10.84 1.14
N LEU A 346 -14.49 11.11 -0.16
CA LEU A 346 -13.18 11.54 -0.67
C LEU A 346 -12.68 12.81 0.02
N GLU A 347 -13.60 13.70 0.43
CA GLU A 347 -13.24 14.92 1.17
C GLU A 347 -12.59 14.65 2.54
N ASP A 348 -12.81 13.47 3.09
CA ASP A 348 -12.21 13.02 4.35
C ASP A 348 -10.71 12.63 4.15
N ASP A 349 -10.22 12.45 2.92
CA ASP A 349 -8.80 12.27 2.61
C ASP A 349 -8.02 13.60 2.71
N CYS A 350 -7.57 13.90 3.93
CA CYS A 350 -7.03 15.22 4.27
C CYS A 350 -5.51 15.26 4.51
N GLU A 351 -4.82 14.13 4.60
CA GLU A 351 -3.41 14.13 5.05
C GLU A 351 -2.47 14.87 4.10
N THR A 352 -2.76 14.88 2.79
CA THR A 352 -2.01 15.65 1.79
C THR A 352 -2.01 17.15 2.05
N LYS A 353 -3.05 17.70 2.71
CA LYS A 353 -3.16 19.13 3.06
C LYS A 353 -2.05 19.60 4.02
N ASN A 354 -1.38 18.67 4.72
CA ASN A 354 -0.23 18.97 5.57
C ASN A 354 1.01 19.41 4.79
N PHE A 355 1.07 19.16 3.47
CA PHE A 355 2.25 19.37 2.63
C PHE A 355 1.96 20.37 1.51
N LYS A 356 1.91 21.66 1.86
CA LYS A 356 1.59 22.76 0.91
C LYS A 356 2.53 22.85 -0.29
N GLN A 357 3.73 22.32 -0.18
CA GLN A 357 4.76 22.28 -1.22
C GLN A 357 4.60 21.10 -2.19
N LEU A 358 3.72 20.15 -1.88
CA LEU A 358 3.41 19.00 -2.71
C LEU A 358 2.06 19.19 -3.40
N HIS A 359 1.96 18.63 -4.60
CA HIS A 359 0.76 18.70 -5.43
C HIS A 359 0.42 17.31 -5.95
N GLU A 360 -0.86 17.08 -6.19
CA GLU A 360 -1.39 15.83 -6.70
C GLU A 360 -2.47 16.13 -7.74
N LEU A 361 -2.64 15.23 -8.72
CA LEU A 361 -3.78 15.31 -9.63
C LEU A 361 -5.07 14.89 -8.90
N PRO A 362 -6.25 15.40 -9.30
CA PRO A 362 -7.51 14.99 -8.71
C PRO A 362 -7.69 13.47 -8.76
N ILE A 363 -8.01 12.87 -7.61
CA ILE A 363 -8.33 11.44 -7.52
C ILE A 363 -9.73 11.21 -8.10
N ASN A 364 -9.81 10.32 -9.09
CA ASN A 364 -11.08 9.91 -9.70
C ASN A 364 -11.23 8.37 -9.74
N PHE A 365 -10.67 7.68 -8.75
CA PHE A 365 -10.70 6.23 -8.59
C PHE A 365 -11.03 5.85 -7.13
N PRO A 366 -11.63 4.68 -6.88
CA PRO A 366 -11.97 4.23 -5.52
C PRO A 366 -10.72 4.03 -4.65
N PRO A 367 -10.88 3.88 -3.32
CA PRO A 367 -9.79 3.58 -2.40
C PRO A 367 -8.96 2.39 -2.87
N THR A 368 -7.64 2.49 -2.72
CA THR A 368 -6.70 1.44 -3.16
C THR A 368 -6.49 0.37 -2.10
N TYR A 369 -7.04 0.52 -0.90
CA TYR A 369 -6.87 -0.37 0.25
C TYR A 369 -8.11 -0.35 1.16
N PRO A 370 -8.51 -1.46 1.83
CA PRO A 370 -7.93 -2.82 1.78
C PRO A 370 -8.74 -3.78 0.89
N TRP A 371 -8.14 -4.30 -0.18
CA TRP A 371 -8.79 -5.26 -1.09
C TRP A 371 -8.57 -6.71 -0.69
N SER A 372 -9.43 -7.62 -1.15
CA SER A 372 -9.28 -9.05 -0.91
C SER A 372 -7.96 -9.58 -1.48
N GLU A 373 -7.30 -10.42 -0.69
CA GLU A 373 -6.15 -11.20 -1.12
C GLU A 373 -6.56 -12.59 -1.64
N ASP A 374 -7.86 -12.86 -1.75
CA ASP A 374 -8.39 -14.04 -2.42
C ASP A 374 -8.62 -13.72 -3.90
N PRO A 375 -7.98 -14.45 -4.84
CA PRO A 375 -8.21 -14.31 -6.28
C PRO A 375 -9.68 -14.44 -6.69
N GLU A 376 -10.47 -15.25 -5.99
CA GLU A 376 -11.90 -15.46 -6.32
C GLU A 376 -12.77 -14.26 -5.89
N ASP A 377 -12.27 -13.42 -4.98
CA ASP A 377 -12.97 -12.25 -4.42
C ASP A 377 -12.21 -10.94 -4.68
N SER A 378 -11.42 -10.87 -5.76
CA SER A 378 -10.48 -9.77 -6.06
C SER A 378 -11.11 -8.37 -6.12
N GLU A 379 -12.42 -8.30 -6.37
CA GLU A 379 -13.22 -7.06 -6.47
C GLU A 379 -13.87 -6.62 -5.15
N VAL A 380 -13.61 -7.33 -4.05
CA VAL A 380 -14.21 -7.07 -2.73
C VAL A 380 -13.18 -6.44 -1.78
N MET A 381 -13.62 -5.52 -0.92
CA MET A 381 -12.78 -5.00 0.16
C MET A 381 -12.83 -5.89 1.40
N MET A 382 -11.68 -6.06 2.06
CA MET A 382 -11.57 -6.71 3.35
C MET A 382 -12.13 -5.82 4.47
N LYS A 383 -12.48 -6.46 5.58
CA LYS A 383 -13.02 -5.80 6.79
C LYS A 383 -11.94 -5.48 7.83
N THR A 384 -10.68 -5.32 7.40
CA THR A 384 -9.53 -5.19 8.30
C THR A 384 -9.33 -3.73 8.74
N ARG A 385 -9.57 -2.79 7.82
CA ARG A 385 -9.37 -1.35 7.99
C ARG A 385 -10.47 -0.55 7.29
N ALA A 386 -10.63 0.71 7.68
CA ALA A 386 -11.39 1.65 6.89
C ALA A 386 -10.78 1.81 5.48
N PRO A 387 -11.59 2.06 4.44
CA PRO A 387 -11.07 2.32 3.09
C PRO A 387 -10.14 3.54 3.08
N ALA A 388 -9.08 3.49 2.27
CA ALA A 388 -8.15 4.60 2.15
C ALA A 388 -7.43 4.65 0.79
N TRP A 389 -7.00 5.85 0.40
CA TRP A 389 -6.08 6.08 -0.72
C TRP A 389 -4.65 6.12 -0.17
N CYS A 390 -4.11 4.94 0.12
CA CYS A 390 -2.76 4.76 0.64
C CYS A 390 -1.69 5.03 -0.43
N ASP A 391 -1.99 4.63 -1.67
CA ASP A 391 -1.05 4.64 -2.79
C ASP A 391 -1.20 5.97 -3.56
N ARG A 392 -0.14 6.77 -3.63
CA ARG A 392 -0.21 8.16 -4.12
C ARG A 392 0.92 8.54 -5.07
N VAL A 393 0.71 9.57 -5.89
CA VAL A 393 1.79 10.24 -6.65
C VAL A 393 1.75 11.73 -6.39
N LEU A 394 2.61 12.17 -5.48
CA LEU A 394 2.82 13.57 -5.14
C LEU A 394 3.96 14.17 -5.96
N MET A 395 3.87 15.45 -6.26
CA MET A 395 4.81 16.16 -7.12
C MET A 395 5.23 17.48 -6.48
N ASN A 396 6.46 17.92 -6.73
CA ASN A 396 6.80 19.32 -6.49
C ASN A 396 6.12 20.25 -7.52
N ALA A 397 6.08 21.56 -7.25
CA ALA A 397 5.41 22.54 -8.12
C ALA A 397 5.89 22.49 -9.58
N ARG A 398 7.18 22.22 -9.79
CA ARG A 398 7.78 22.09 -11.13
C ARG A 398 7.25 20.85 -11.87
N ALA A 399 7.30 19.68 -11.25
CA ALA A 399 6.80 18.44 -11.84
C ALA A 399 5.29 18.56 -12.14
N PHE A 400 4.53 19.11 -11.21
CA PHE A 400 3.10 19.30 -11.39
C PHE A 400 2.76 20.22 -12.57
N THR A 401 3.55 21.28 -12.79
CA THR A 401 3.35 22.21 -13.90
C THR A 401 3.54 21.53 -15.26
N ILE A 402 4.55 20.66 -15.40
CA ILE A 402 4.78 19.93 -16.66
C ILE A 402 3.73 18.83 -16.87
N VAL A 403 3.36 18.13 -15.80
CA VAL A 403 2.35 17.06 -15.81
C VAL A 403 1.02 17.60 -16.31
N LYS A 404 0.55 18.75 -15.80
CA LYS A 404 -0.70 19.38 -16.26
C LYS A 404 -0.70 19.75 -17.74
N LYS A 405 0.47 20.04 -18.31
CA LYS A 405 0.59 20.39 -19.73
C LYS A 405 0.58 19.16 -20.65
N GLY A 406 1.01 18.00 -20.15
CA GLY A 406 1.11 16.74 -20.89
C GLY A 406 -0.14 15.86 -20.81
N ASN A 407 -1.34 16.46 -20.83
CA ASN A 407 -2.64 15.75 -20.81
C ASN A 407 -2.66 14.51 -19.90
N PRO A 408 -2.43 14.67 -18.60
CA PRO A 408 -2.07 13.55 -17.75
C PRO A 408 -3.29 12.69 -17.44
N SER A 409 -3.06 11.39 -17.27
CA SER A 409 -4.05 10.45 -16.74
C SER A 409 -3.59 9.94 -15.38
N TYR A 410 -4.41 10.11 -14.35
CA TYR A 410 -4.17 9.58 -13.01
C TYR A 410 -5.30 8.61 -12.62
N SER A 411 -4.97 7.33 -12.51
CA SER A 411 -5.97 6.26 -12.42
C SER A 411 -5.49 5.11 -11.54
N SER A 412 -6.41 4.23 -11.15
CA SER A 412 -6.11 2.91 -10.63
C SER A 412 -6.59 1.84 -11.61
N PHE A 413 -5.88 0.72 -11.71
CA PHE A 413 -6.25 -0.39 -12.58
C PHE A 413 -6.00 -1.75 -11.91
N GLY A 414 -6.51 -2.82 -12.53
CA GLY A 414 -6.40 -4.18 -12.00
C GLY A 414 -7.37 -4.47 -10.85
N ARG A 415 -8.55 -3.83 -10.84
CA ARG A 415 -9.59 -4.07 -9.82
C ARG A 415 -9.98 -5.55 -9.74
N ASP A 416 -10.11 -6.20 -10.88
CA ASP A 416 -10.46 -7.61 -11.06
C ASP A 416 -9.26 -8.58 -10.85
N ILE A 417 -8.07 -8.05 -10.55
CA ILE A 417 -6.86 -8.84 -10.33
C ILE A 417 -6.47 -8.77 -8.85
N CYS A 418 -6.18 -9.92 -8.24
CA CYS A 418 -5.62 -9.98 -6.90
C CYS A 418 -4.09 -9.72 -6.95
N THR A 419 -3.69 -8.46 -6.83
CA THR A 419 -2.28 -8.05 -6.67
C THR A 419 -1.80 -8.01 -5.22
N GLY A 420 -2.70 -8.27 -4.27
CA GLY A 420 -2.52 -8.06 -2.83
C GLY A 420 -3.71 -7.29 -2.26
N ASP A 421 -3.57 -6.78 -1.04
CA ASP A 421 -4.57 -5.92 -0.40
C ASP A 421 -4.53 -4.47 -0.87
N HIS A 422 -3.60 -4.14 -1.77
CA HIS A 422 -3.50 -2.86 -2.47
C HIS A 422 -3.78 -3.00 -3.97
N LYS A 423 -4.37 -1.97 -4.58
CA LYS A 423 -4.54 -1.83 -6.03
C LYS A 423 -3.49 -0.88 -6.62
N VAL A 424 -3.10 -1.16 -7.86
CA VAL A 424 -2.07 -0.39 -8.55
C VAL A 424 -2.63 0.98 -8.98
N ILE A 425 -1.83 2.02 -8.80
CA ILE A 425 -2.07 3.35 -9.37
C ILE A 425 -1.13 3.61 -10.55
N LEU A 426 -1.59 4.40 -11.50
CA LEU A 426 -0.85 4.79 -12.69
C LEU A 426 -0.98 6.30 -12.91
N LEU A 427 0.16 6.97 -13.01
CA LEU A 427 0.27 8.30 -13.59
C LEU A 427 0.90 8.16 -14.98
N ASN A 428 0.16 8.56 -16.01
CA ASN A 428 0.64 8.66 -17.38
C ASN A 428 0.72 10.13 -17.81
N ILE A 429 1.74 10.48 -18.58
CA ILE A 429 2.02 11.83 -19.08
C ILE A 429 2.39 11.68 -20.56
N VAL A 430 1.65 12.34 -21.45
CA VAL A 430 1.82 12.26 -22.91
C VAL A 430 2.69 13.40 -23.43
#